data_AF-A0A641S059-F1
#
_entry.id   AF-A0A641S059-F1
#
_cell.length_a   1.000
_cell.length_b   1.000
_cell.length_c   1.000
_cell.angle_alpha   90.00
_cell.angle_beta   90.00
_cell.angle_gamma   90.00
#
_symmetry.space_group_name_H-M   'P 1'
#
loop_
_entity.id
_entity.type
_entity.pdbx_description
1 polymer ?
#
loop_
_entity_poly.entity_id
_entity_poly.type
_entity_poly.pdbx_seq_one_letter_code
_entity_poly.pdbx_strand_id
1 'polypeptide(L)'
;MKTFTHLLCVLILSIVLFACNNAHFLKEESYRNQVVQDFEQKKQALPHGDLFAIFGDSALSVYEREALMFLYAYMPIGDVTDYPGDYYLENVRLSKQTRDEMPWGKEIPDEVFRHFVLPIRVNNENLDDSRRVFYGELKDRVKGLPMKDAILEVNHWCHEKVVYRPSDARTSSPLASVKTAYGRCGEESTFTVAALRAVGIPARQVYTPRWAHTDDNHAWVEAWADG
;
A
#
# COMPACT_ATOMS: atom_id res chain seq x y z
N MET A 1 -20.05 10.57 46.33
CA MET A 1 -20.89 10.31 45.13
C MET A 1 -20.52 11.20 43.94
N LYS A 2 -20.53 12.54 44.05
CA LYS A 2 -20.24 13.46 42.91
C LYS A 2 -18.85 13.29 42.27
N THR A 3 -17.82 12.98 43.05
CA THR A 3 -16.44 12.73 42.57
C THR A 3 -16.31 11.40 41.82
N PHE A 4 -17.04 10.37 42.25
CA PHE A 4 -17.03 9.05 41.61
C PHE A 4 -17.76 9.07 40.27
N THR A 5 -18.89 9.78 40.18
CA THR A 5 -19.59 10.00 38.90
C THR A 5 -18.78 10.85 37.93
N HIS A 6 -18.04 11.86 38.40
CA HIS A 6 -17.12 12.62 37.53
C HIS A 6 -15.98 11.75 36.99
N LEU A 7 -15.37 10.91 37.83
CA LEU A 7 -14.30 10.00 37.39
C LEU A 7 -14.80 9.00 36.35
N LEU A 8 -16.00 8.46 36.57
CA LEU A 8 -16.65 7.53 35.64
C LEU A 8 -16.96 8.21 34.29
N CYS A 9 -17.48 9.44 34.30
CA CYS A 9 -17.74 10.19 33.06
C CYS A 9 -16.46 10.51 32.28
N VAL A 10 -15.38 10.87 32.96
CA VAL A 10 -14.07 11.13 32.31
C VAL A 10 -13.50 9.84 31.69
N LEU A 11 -13.61 8.71 32.39
CA LEU A 11 -13.18 7.41 31.87
C LEU A 11 -14.00 6.97 30.65
N ILE A 12 -15.32 7.14 30.70
CA ILE A 12 -16.20 6.83 29.56
C ILE A 12 -15.87 7.72 28.36
N LEU A 13 -15.70 9.03 28.58
CA LEU A 13 -15.36 9.97 27.51
C LEU A 13 -14.02 9.65 26.86
N SER A 14 -13.00 9.28 27.66
CA SER A 14 -11.69 8.89 27.13
C SER A 14 -11.75 7.58 26.35
N ILE A 15 -12.50 6.57 26.82
CA ILE A 15 -12.71 5.32 26.06
C ILE A 15 -13.42 5.59 24.73
N VAL A 16 -14.45 6.44 24.72
CA VAL A 16 -15.18 6.80 23.50
C VAL A 16 -14.28 7.54 22.51
N LEU A 17 -13.49 8.52 22.97
CA LEU A 17 -12.56 9.25 22.10
C LEU A 17 -11.47 8.34 21.50
N PHE A 18 -10.91 7.42 22.30
CA PHE A 18 -9.94 6.44 21.81
C PHE A 18 -10.56 5.46 20.79
N ALA A 19 -11.78 4.98 21.04
CA ALA A 19 -12.48 4.09 20.12
C ALA A 19 -12.80 4.77 18.78
N CYS A 20 -13.27 6.02 18.82
CA CYS A 20 -13.51 6.80 17.61
C CYS A 20 -12.21 7.01 16.82
N ASN A 21 -11.10 7.37 17.49
CA ASN A 21 -9.84 7.59 16.80
C ASN A 21 -9.25 6.32 16.17
N ASN A 22 -9.43 5.16 16.80
CA ASN A 22 -8.98 3.87 16.25
C ASN A 22 -9.80 3.39 15.05
N ALA A 23 -11.00 3.94 14.82
CA ALA A 23 -11.81 3.60 13.65
C ALA A 23 -11.31 4.28 12.36
N HIS A 24 -10.60 5.41 12.49
CA HIS A 24 -10.10 6.20 11.36
C HIS A 24 -8.78 5.65 10.82
N PHE A 25 -8.68 5.52 9.50
CA PHE A 25 -7.42 5.31 8.79
C PHE A 25 -6.62 6.61 8.72
N LEU A 26 -7.31 7.74 8.48
CA LEU A 26 -6.73 9.08 8.45
C LEU A 26 -6.89 9.71 9.84
N LYS A 27 -5.96 9.42 10.75
CA LYS A 27 -6.07 9.82 12.17
C LYS A 27 -6.03 11.33 12.38
N GLU A 28 -5.14 12.04 11.69
CA GLU A 28 -5.01 13.50 11.79
C GLU A 28 -6.17 14.19 11.08
N GLU A 29 -6.93 15.01 11.81
CA GLU A 29 -8.13 15.67 11.29
C GLU A 29 -7.84 16.64 10.15
N SER A 30 -6.80 17.47 10.27
CA SER A 30 -6.39 18.41 9.22
C SER A 30 -6.04 17.68 7.92
N TYR A 31 -5.27 16.59 8.03
CA TYR A 31 -4.90 15.78 6.89
C TYR A 31 -6.10 15.03 6.30
N ARG A 32 -6.98 14.46 7.14
CA ARG A 32 -8.23 13.83 6.70
C ARG A 32 -9.09 14.81 5.90
N ASN A 33 -9.24 16.05 6.35
CA ASN A 33 -9.98 17.09 5.64
C ASN A 33 -9.34 17.43 4.29
N GLN A 34 -8.00 17.48 4.22
CA GLN A 34 -7.29 17.68 2.96
C GLN A 34 -7.57 16.54 1.96
N VAL A 35 -7.49 15.28 2.40
CA VAL A 35 -7.80 14.12 1.54
C VAL A 35 -9.23 14.17 1.04
N VAL A 36 -10.19 14.54 1.90
CA VAL A 36 -11.61 14.71 1.49
C VAL A 36 -11.74 15.78 0.41
N GLN A 37 -11.06 16.92 0.58
CA GLN A 37 -11.08 18.01 -0.40
C GLN A 37 -10.49 17.58 -1.75
N ASP A 38 -9.32 16.93 -1.74
CA ASP A 38 -8.63 16.46 -2.95
C ASP A 38 -9.43 15.37 -3.68
N PHE A 39 -10.06 14.47 -2.92
CA PHE A 39 -10.97 13.47 -3.44
C PHE A 39 -12.18 14.10 -4.16
N GLU A 40 -12.86 15.07 -3.53
CA GLU A 40 -14.00 15.74 -4.14
C GLU A 40 -13.59 16.55 -5.38
N GLN A 41 -12.42 17.18 -5.38
CA GLN A 41 -11.87 17.84 -6.57
C GLN A 41 -11.63 16.85 -7.71
N LYS A 42 -11.01 15.69 -7.43
CA LYS A 42 -10.80 14.63 -8.43
C LYS A 42 -12.13 14.14 -9.01
N LYS A 43 -13.12 13.91 -8.14
CA LYS A 43 -14.46 13.47 -8.54
C LYS A 43 -15.18 14.48 -9.43
N GLN A 44 -15.08 15.77 -9.11
CA GLN A 44 -15.62 16.84 -9.95
C GLN A 44 -14.93 16.93 -11.32
N ALA A 45 -13.62 16.68 -11.38
CA ALA A 45 -12.85 16.68 -12.62
C ALA A 45 -13.15 15.48 -13.53
N LEU A 46 -13.75 14.40 -12.99
CA LEU A 46 -14.07 13.16 -13.70
C LEU A 46 -15.59 12.85 -13.58
N PRO A 47 -16.48 13.68 -14.17
CA PRO A 47 -17.91 13.63 -13.90
C PRO A 47 -18.68 12.52 -14.63
N HIS A 48 -18.02 11.77 -15.51
CA HIS A 48 -18.67 10.82 -16.40
C HIS A 48 -18.38 9.37 -16.02
N GLY A 49 -19.41 8.54 -16.09
CA GLY A 49 -19.34 7.12 -15.75
C GLY A 49 -19.41 6.83 -14.25
N ASP A 50 -19.28 5.55 -13.91
CA ASP A 50 -19.45 5.05 -12.55
C ASP A 50 -18.12 4.94 -11.78
N LEU A 51 -17.15 5.79 -12.13
CA LEU A 51 -15.76 5.74 -11.65
C LEU A 51 -15.65 5.75 -10.11
N PHE A 52 -16.61 6.39 -9.43
CA PHE A 52 -16.65 6.53 -7.97
C PHE A 52 -17.80 5.75 -7.32
N ALA A 53 -18.44 4.83 -8.03
CA ALA A 53 -19.65 4.12 -7.55
C ALA A 53 -19.40 3.30 -6.28
N ILE A 54 -18.18 2.81 -6.06
CA ILE A 54 -17.78 2.06 -4.86
C ILE A 54 -18.07 2.83 -3.56
N PHE A 55 -17.98 4.15 -3.57
CA PHE A 55 -18.25 4.98 -2.39
C PHE A 55 -19.73 5.05 -2.01
N GLY A 56 -20.64 4.62 -2.90
CA GLY A 56 -22.06 4.46 -2.62
C GLY A 56 -22.41 3.23 -1.78
N ASP A 57 -21.46 2.29 -1.59
CA ASP A 57 -21.69 1.13 -0.74
C ASP A 57 -21.72 1.51 0.75
N SER A 58 -22.88 1.25 1.38
CA SER A 58 -23.11 1.49 2.81
C SER A 58 -22.38 0.49 3.72
N ALA A 59 -21.90 -0.64 3.18
CA ALA A 59 -21.15 -1.65 3.92
C ALA A 59 -19.68 -1.26 4.16
N LEU A 60 -19.17 -0.22 3.49
CA LEU A 60 -17.81 0.26 3.71
C LEU A 60 -17.63 0.76 5.14
N SER A 61 -16.68 0.17 5.86
CA SER A 61 -16.21 0.69 7.14
C SER A 61 -15.55 2.07 6.97
N VAL A 62 -15.42 2.80 8.09
CA VAL A 62 -14.70 4.10 8.11
C VAL A 62 -13.27 3.94 7.57
N TYR A 63 -12.56 2.90 8.01
CA TYR A 63 -11.22 2.59 7.53
C TYR A 63 -11.18 2.38 6.01
N GLU A 64 -12.05 1.53 5.47
CA GLU A 64 -12.08 1.23 4.03
C GLU A 64 -12.40 2.47 3.21
N ARG A 65 -13.40 3.25 3.64
CA ARG A 65 -13.80 4.49 2.98
C ARG A 65 -12.65 5.48 2.93
N GLU A 66 -11.97 5.71 4.05
CA GLU A 66 -10.87 6.67 4.12
C GLU A 66 -9.62 6.21 3.35
N ALA A 67 -9.29 4.92 3.39
CA ALA A 67 -8.20 4.36 2.60
C ALA A 67 -8.49 4.46 1.09
N LEU A 68 -9.73 4.18 0.67
CA LEU A 68 -10.16 4.37 -0.71
C LEU A 68 -10.13 5.85 -1.11
N MET A 69 -10.60 6.76 -0.26
CA MET A 69 -10.54 8.21 -0.54
C MET A 69 -9.10 8.68 -0.74
N PHE A 70 -8.18 8.21 0.10
CA PHE A 70 -6.74 8.48 -0.07
C PHE A 70 -6.21 7.98 -1.42
N LEU A 71 -6.53 6.74 -1.80
CA LEU A 71 -6.12 6.20 -3.10
C LEU A 71 -6.71 7.02 -4.25
N TYR A 72 -8.01 7.26 -4.27
CA TYR A 72 -8.70 7.99 -5.35
C TYR A 72 -8.29 9.46 -5.44
N ALA A 73 -7.95 10.11 -4.33
CA ALA A 73 -7.43 11.47 -4.34
C ALA A 73 -6.09 11.56 -5.10
N TYR A 74 -5.19 10.59 -4.90
CA TYR A 74 -3.78 10.71 -5.31
C TYR A 74 -3.32 9.75 -6.40
N MET A 75 -4.10 8.73 -6.76
CA MET A 75 -3.74 7.82 -7.85
C MET A 75 -3.84 8.50 -9.22
N PRO A 76 -3.06 8.02 -10.21
CA PRO A 76 -3.17 8.47 -11.59
C PRO A 76 -4.60 8.32 -12.14
N ILE A 77 -4.98 9.18 -13.09
CA ILE A 77 -6.31 9.11 -13.71
C ILE A 77 -6.53 7.76 -14.39
N GLY A 78 -5.49 7.19 -15.01
CA GLY A 78 -5.55 5.85 -15.61
C GLY A 78 -5.96 4.77 -14.60
N ASP A 79 -5.49 4.85 -13.36
CA ASP A 79 -5.89 3.90 -12.32
C ASP A 79 -7.38 4.06 -11.97
N VAL A 80 -7.90 5.28 -11.92
CA VAL A 80 -9.33 5.54 -11.69
C VAL A 80 -10.20 4.94 -12.80
N THR A 81 -9.72 4.93 -14.05
CA THR A 81 -10.52 4.52 -15.21
C THR A 81 -10.36 3.06 -15.60
N ASP A 82 -9.20 2.47 -15.35
CA ASP A 82 -8.83 1.16 -15.93
C ASP A 82 -9.22 -0.01 -15.03
N TYR A 83 -9.49 0.23 -13.74
CA TYR A 83 -9.77 -0.82 -12.74
C TYR A 83 -11.05 -0.53 -11.95
N PRO A 84 -11.84 -1.57 -11.60
CA PRO A 84 -13.07 -1.40 -10.82
C PRO A 84 -12.78 -1.03 -9.37
N GLY A 85 -13.72 -0.34 -8.71
CA GLY A 85 -13.59 0.03 -7.30
C GLY A 85 -13.40 -1.17 -6.35
N ASP A 86 -14.00 -2.31 -6.67
CA ASP A 86 -13.85 -3.56 -5.90
C ASP A 86 -12.40 -4.06 -5.86
N TYR A 87 -11.63 -3.86 -6.94
CA TYR A 87 -10.21 -4.20 -7.00
C TYR A 87 -9.41 -3.39 -5.97
N TYR A 88 -9.71 -2.10 -5.84
CA TYR A 88 -9.08 -1.23 -4.85
C TYR A 88 -9.51 -1.60 -3.42
N LEU A 89 -10.79 -1.91 -3.23
CA LEU A 89 -11.31 -2.35 -1.92
C LEU A 89 -10.65 -3.65 -1.46
N GLU A 90 -10.46 -4.63 -2.35
CA GLU A 90 -9.73 -5.85 -2.04
C GLU A 90 -8.28 -5.54 -1.64
N ASN A 91 -7.58 -4.68 -2.37
CA ASN A 91 -6.21 -4.28 -2.03
C ASN A 91 -6.11 -3.52 -0.70
N VAL A 92 -7.10 -2.69 -0.37
CA VAL A 92 -7.23 -2.03 0.95
C VAL A 92 -7.36 -3.09 2.05
N ARG A 93 -8.26 -4.06 1.87
CA ARG A 93 -8.47 -5.17 2.83
C ARG A 93 -7.22 -6.02 3.01
N LEU A 94 -6.54 -6.38 1.93
CA LEU A 94 -5.28 -7.14 1.99
C LEU A 94 -4.18 -6.35 2.71
N SER A 95 -4.06 -5.03 2.47
CA SER A 95 -3.09 -4.21 3.20
C SER A 95 -3.42 -4.13 4.69
N LYS A 96 -4.71 -4.04 5.05
CA LYS A 96 -5.14 -4.04 6.43
C LYS A 96 -4.85 -5.39 7.09
N GLN A 97 -5.16 -6.49 6.39
CA GLN A 97 -4.87 -7.84 6.85
C GLN A 97 -3.37 -8.00 7.17
N THR A 98 -2.49 -7.59 6.27
CA THR A 98 -1.03 -7.72 6.50
C THR A 98 -0.58 -6.83 7.66
N ARG A 99 -1.17 -5.65 7.82
CA ARG A 99 -0.91 -4.80 8.98
C ARG A 99 -1.34 -5.43 10.30
N ASP A 100 -2.42 -6.19 10.31
CA ASP A 100 -2.95 -6.82 11.51
C ASP A 100 -2.22 -8.14 11.84
N GLU A 101 -1.81 -8.90 10.83
CA GLU A 101 -1.23 -10.25 10.95
C GLU A 101 0.30 -10.26 11.08
N MET A 102 1.01 -9.30 10.46
CA MET A 102 2.47 -9.28 10.45
C MET A 102 3.04 -8.62 11.72
N PRO A 103 4.15 -9.12 12.30
CA PRO A 103 4.66 -8.65 13.59
C PRO A 103 5.01 -7.16 13.59
N TRP A 104 5.48 -6.63 12.46
CA TRP A 104 5.82 -5.22 12.28
C TRP A 104 4.64 -4.29 12.01
N GLY A 105 3.44 -4.80 11.71
CA GLY A 105 2.34 -3.97 11.24
C GLY A 105 1.91 -2.87 12.24
N LYS A 106 2.14 -3.11 13.54
CA LYS A 106 1.89 -2.15 14.63
C LYS A 106 3.03 -1.16 14.86
N GLU A 107 4.24 -1.51 14.44
CA GLU A 107 5.45 -0.69 14.63
C GLU A 107 5.58 0.38 13.53
N ILE A 108 5.02 0.10 12.35
CA ILE A 108 5.02 1.03 11.21
C ILE A 108 4.12 2.23 11.51
N PRO A 109 4.65 3.47 11.45
CA PRO A 109 3.85 4.69 11.59
C PRO A 109 2.73 4.78 10.54
N ASP A 110 1.57 5.34 10.90
CA ASP A 110 0.41 5.41 9.99
C ASP A 110 0.72 6.12 8.67
N GLU A 111 1.53 7.17 8.73
CA GLU A 111 1.99 7.90 7.53
C GLU A 111 2.85 7.02 6.62
N VAL A 112 3.80 6.28 7.19
CA VAL A 112 4.69 5.39 6.43
C VAL A 112 3.87 4.26 5.78
N PHE A 113 2.98 3.64 6.54
CA PHE A 113 2.08 2.60 6.02
C PHE A 113 1.21 3.13 4.85
N ARG A 114 0.60 4.30 5.04
CA ARG A 114 -0.29 4.93 4.06
C ARG A 114 0.41 5.23 2.73
N HIS A 115 1.68 5.62 2.74
CA HIS A 115 2.40 6.01 1.52
C HIS A 115 3.23 4.87 0.91
N PHE A 116 3.63 3.87 1.70
CA PHE A 116 4.61 2.88 1.25
C PHE A 116 4.17 1.42 1.39
N VAL A 117 2.96 1.16 1.90
CA VAL A 117 2.33 -0.17 1.89
C VAL A 117 1.00 -0.15 1.14
N LEU A 118 0.11 0.79 1.49
CA LEU A 118 -1.24 0.86 0.91
C LEU A 118 -1.22 0.99 -0.63
N PRO A 119 -0.42 1.89 -1.27
CA PRO A 119 -0.46 2.09 -2.71
C PRO A 119 -0.12 0.82 -3.49
N ILE A 120 -0.92 0.55 -4.53
CA ILE A 120 -0.79 -0.65 -5.36
C ILE A 120 0.30 -0.43 -6.41
N ARG A 121 0.15 0.63 -7.21
CA ARG A 121 1.09 1.03 -8.25
C ARG A 121 2.47 1.35 -7.67
N VAL A 122 3.51 0.91 -8.38
CA VAL A 122 4.91 1.22 -8.09
C VAL A 122 5.50 2.11 -9.18
N ASN A 123 5.26 1.78 -10.46
CA ASN A 123 5.77 2.48 -11.63
C ASN A 123 4.67 2.57 -12.71
N ASN A 124 5.01 2.32 -13.98
CA ASN A 124 4.13 2.37 -15.14
C ASN A 124 3.58 0.99 -15.54
N GLU A 125 3.59 0.00 -14.64
CA GLU A 125 3.09 -1.35 -14.89
C GLU A 125 1.55 -1.43 -14.98
N ASN A 126 1.04 -2.49 -15.60
CA ASN A 126 -0.37 -2.86 -15.37
C ASN A 126 -0.51 -3.38 -13.94
N LEU A 127 -1.63 -3.07 -13.28
CA LEU A 127 -1.94 -3.62 -11.96
C LEU A 127 -2.48 -5.04 -12.12
N ASP A 128 -2.17 -5.89 -11.14
CA ASP A 128 -2.60 -7.29 -11.12
C ASP A 128 -2.84 -7.78 -9.68
N ASP A 129 -3.14 -9.06 -9.52
CA ASP A 129 -3.44 -9.69 -8.23
C ASP A 129 -2.19 -10.05 -7.41
N SER A 130 -1.03 -9.49 -7.73
CA SER A 130 0.25 -9.82 -7.10
C SER A 130 0.23 -9.72 -5.58
N ARG A 131 -0.42 -8.71 -4.99
CA ARG A 131 -0.52 -8.56 -3.53
C ARG A 131 -1.08 -9.81 -2.86
N ARG A 132 -2.17 -10.37 -3.40
CA ARG A 132 -2.83 -11.57 -2.87
C ARG A 132 -1.96 -12.82 -3.06
N VAL A 133 -1.40 -12.98 -4.26
CA VAL A 133 -0.57 -14.15 -4.60
C VAL A 133 0.72 -14.16 -3.78
N PHE A 134 1.44 -13.03 -3.73
CA PHE A 134 2.71 -12.91 -3.03
C PHE A 134 2.53 -13.05 -1.52
N TYR A 135 1.45 -12.52 -0.94
CA TYR A 135 1.17 -12.76 0.48
C TYR A 135 1.06 -14.26 0.78
N GLY A 136 0.34 -15.01 -0.06
CA GLY A 136 0.20 -16.46 0.08
C GLY A 136 1.53 -17.23 0.02
N GLU A 137 2.48 -16.77 -0.82
CA GLU A 137 3.80 -17.40 -0.95
C GLU A 137 4.81 -16.96 0.13
N LEU A 138 4.73 -15.72 0.61
CA LEU A 138 5.75 -15.12 1.45
C LEU A 138 5.46 -15.19 2.95
N LYS A 139 4.18 -15.16 3.38
CA LYS A 139 3.81 -15.05 4.80
C LYS A 139 4.48 -16.10 5.69
N ASP A 140 4.61 -17.32 5.18
CA ASP A 140 5.20 -18.44 5.94
C ASP A 140 6.72 -18.43 5.85
N ARG A 141 7.32 -17.92 4.76
CA ARG A 141 8.78 -17.76 4.62
C ARG A 141 9.33 -16.73 5.61
N VAL A 142 8.62 -15.62 5.77
CA VAL A 142 9.06 -14.52 6.66
C VAL A 142 8.65 -14.72 8.12
N LYS A 143 7.96 -15.82 8.44
CA LYS A 143 7.39 -16.06 9.76
C LYS A 143 8.48 -16.17 10.83
N GLY A 144 8.36 -15.34 11.87
CA GLY A 144 9.30 -15.33 12.99
C GLY A 144 10.63 -14.64 12.70
N LEU A 145 10.83 -14.10 11.50
CA LEU A 145 11.98 -13.28 11.19
C LEU A 145 11.79 -11.85 11.71
N PRO A 146 12.84 -11.19 12.21
CA PRO A 146 12.82 -9.75 12.42
C PRO A 146 12.69 -9.03 11.06
N MET A 147 12.23 -7.77 11.06
CA MET A 147 11.92 -7.03 9.83
C MET A 147 13.08 -7.03 8.83
N LYS A 148 14.30 -6.75 9.30
CA LYS A 148 15.50 -6.74 8.43
C LYS A 148 15.73 -8.09 7.73
N ASP A 149 15.60 -9.20 8.45
CA ASP A 149 15.81 -10.52 7.87
C ASP A 149 14.64 -10.92 6.97
N ALA A 150 13.41 -10.49 7.28
CA ALA A 150 12.26 -10.63 6.40
C ALA A 150 12.44 -9.88 5.08
N ILE A 151 13.01 -8.66 5.09
CA ILE A 151 13.35 -7.90 3.87
C ILE A 151 14.33 -8.70 3.00
N LEU A 152 15.39 -9.25 3.61
CA LEU A 152 16.37 -10.06 2.89
C LEU A 152 15.77 -11.35 2.35
N GLU A 153 14.92 -12.03 3.12
CA GLU A 153 14.21 -13.24 2.69
C GLU A 153 13.29 -12.96 1.50
N VAL A 154 12.53 -11.87 1.52
CA VAL A 154 11.71 -11.45 0.37
C VAL A 154 12.58 -11.14 -0.84
N ASN A 155 13.73 -10.48 -0.66
CA ASN A 155 14.67 -10.20 -1.74
C ASN A 155 15.26 -11.50 -2.34
N HIS A 156 15.59 -12.49 -1.51
CA HIS A 156 16.03 -13.81 -1.97
C HIS A 156 14.93 -14.54 -2.74
N TRP A 157 13.70 -14.56 -2.23
CA TRP A 157 12.54 -15.07 -2.96
C TRP A 157 12.37 -14.37 -4.31
N CYS A 158 12.61 -13.06 -4.38
CA CYS A 158 12.49 -12.35 -5.64
C CYS A 158 13.52 -12.83 -6.67
N HIS A 159 14.76 -13.04 -6.22
CA HIS A 159 15.84 -13.56 -7.06
C HIS A 159 15.60 -15.00 -7.54
N GLU A 160 14.88 -15.81 -6.76
CA GLU A 160 14.45 -17.15 -7.19
C GLU A 160 13.45 -17.12 -8.37
N LYS A 161 12.75 -16.01 -8.56
CA LYS A 161 11.61 -15.89 -9.51
C LYS A 161 11.97 -15.13 -10.78
N VAL A 162 12.77 -14.07 -10.68
CA VAL A 162 13.01 -13.13 -11.78
C VAL A 162 14.51 -12.87 -11.90
N VAL A 163 15.07 -13.09 -13.08
CA VAL A 163 16.47 -12.76 -13.39
C VAL A 163 16.60 -11.55 -14.30
N TYR A 164 17.75 -10.88 -14.22
CA TYR A 164 17.99 -9.71 -15.05
C TYR A 164 18.06 -10.02 -16.53
N ARG A 165 17.26 -9.32 -17.31
CA ARG A 165 17.35 -9.28 -18.78
C ARG A 165 16.85 -7.92 -19.30
N PRO A 166 17.63 -7.23 -20.16
CA PRO A 166 17.18 -6.00 -20.80
C PRO A 166 15.84 -6.18 -21.52
N SER A 167 14.95 -5.21 -21.38
CA SER A 167 13.59 -5.18 -21.96
C SER A 167 13.25 -3.76 -22.46
N ASP A 168 12.00 -3.54 -22.89
CA ASP A 168 11.51 -2.23 -23.29
C ASP A 168 11.22 -1.31 -22.08
N ALA A 169 10.92 -0.03 -22.35
CA ALA A 169 10.71 0.98 -21.30
C ALA A 169 9.41 0.80 -20.49
N ARG A 170 8.48 -0.07 -20.92
CA ARG A 170 7.28 -0.40 -20.16
C ARG A 170 7.64 -1.44 -19.11
N THR A 171 7.23 -1.18 -17.88
CA THR A 171 7.46 -2.11 -16.78
C THR A 171 6.38 -3.18 -16.81
N SER A 172 6.79 -4.46 -16.83
CA SER A 172 5.86 -5.58 -16.69
C SER A 172 5.23 -5.60 -15.29
N SER A 173 3.98 -6.08 -15.21
CA SER A 173 3.33 -6.28 -13.92
C SER A 173 4.04 -7.39 -13.11
N PRO A 174 3.93 -7.41 -11.78
CA PRO A 174 4.66 -8.38 -10.98
C PRO A 174 4.33 -9.85 -11.32
N LEU A 175 3.06 -10.20 -11.59
CA LEU A 175 2.70 -11.57 -12.02
C LEU A 175 3.17 -11.86 -13.45
N ALA A 176 3.23 -10.85 -14.33
CA ALA A 176 3.82 -11.03 -15.65
C ALA A 176 5.32 -11.35 -15.53
N SER A 177 6.05 -10.69 -14.61
CA SER A 177 7.46 -10.99 -14.32
C SER A 177 7.66 -12.41 -13.77
N VAL A 178 6.76 -12.94 -12.93
CA VAL A 178 6.81 -14.36 -12.53
C VAL A 178 6.67 -15.29 -13.74
N LYS A 179 5.75 -14.96 -14.65
CA LYS A 179 5.46 -15.80 -15.83
C LYS A 179 6.61 -15.80 -16.84
N THR A 180 7.25 -14.66 -17.06
CA THR A 180 8.39 -14.55 -17.98
C THR A 180 9.71 -14.97 -17.33
N ALA A 181 9.78 -14.91 -15.99
CA ALA A 181 10.97 -15.15 -15.18
C ALA A 181 12.15 -14.21 -15.47
N TYR A 182 11.91 -13.05 -16.10
CA TYR A 182 12.95 -12.04 -16.34
C TYR A 182 12.40 -10.61 -16.36
N GLY A 183 13.29 -9.63 -16.15
CA GLY A 183 13.01 -8.20 -16.26
C GLY A 183 14.26 -7.33 -16.18
N ARG A 184 14.19 -6.04 -16.54
CA ARG A 184 15.27 -5.08 -16.26
C ARG A 184 15.12 -4.50 -14.84
N CYS A 185 15.97 -3.53 -14.51
CA CYS A 185 15.95 -2.86 -13.20
C CYS A 185 14.57 -2.32 -12.80
N GLY A 186 13.75 -1.85 -13.75
CA GLY A 186 12.38 -1.39 -13.50
C GLY A 186 11.46 -2.52 -13.04
N GLU A 187 11.41 -3.61 -13.79
CA GLU A 187 10.60 -4.79 -13.47
C GLU A 187 11.04 -5.42 -12.16
N GLU A 188 12.35 -5.63 -11.96
CA GLU A 188 12.85 -6.25 -10.73
C GLU A 188 12.53 -5.42 -9.49
N SER A 189 12.68 -4.09 -9.57
CA SER A 189 12.36 -3.22 -8.44
C SER A 189 10.85 -3.03 -8.23
N THR A 190 10.04 -2.98 -9.29
CA THR A 190 8.58 -3.00 -9.18
C THR A 190 8.10 -4.30 -8.53
N PHE A 191 8.64 -5.44 -8.99
CA PHE A 191 8.35 -6.76 -8.45
C PHE A 191 8.71 -6.89 -6.97
N THR A 192 9.91 -6.45 -6.60
CA THR A 192 10.38 -6.51 -5.21
C THR A 192 9.59 -5.59 -4.28
N VAL A 193 9.22 -4.38 -4.73
CA VAL A 193 8.34 -3.48 -3.95
C VAL A 193 6.96 -4.13 -3.76
N ALA A 194 6.38 -4.72 -4.80
CA ALA A 194 5.09 -5.42 -4.69
C ALA A 194 5.18 -6.59 -3.69
N ALA A 195 6.27 -7.37 -3.72
CA ALA A 195 6.52 -8.48 -2.80
C ALA A 195 6.66 -8.02 -1.34
N LEU A 196 7.44 -6.98 -1.08
CA LEU A 196 7.60 -6.41 0.27
C LEU A 196 6.27 -5.85 0.81
N ARG A 197 5.55 -5.09 -0.01
CA ARG A 197 4.23 -4.55 0.36
C ARG A 197 3.19 -5.64 0.60
N ALA A 198 3.29 -6.76 -0.11
CA ALA A 198 2.41 -7.91 0.09
C ALA A 198 2.53 -8.53 1.48
N VAL A 199 3.69 -8.41 2.15
CA VAL A 199 3.87 -8.79 3.56
C VAL A 199 3.88 -7.57 4.49
N GLY A 200 3.31 -6.44 4.07
CA GLY A 200 3.15 -5.26 4.91
C GLY A 200 4.43 -4.49 5.23
N ILE A 201 5.54 -4.76 4.54
CA ILE A 201 6.80 -4.02 4.70
C ILE A 201 6.75 -2.75 3.83
N PRO A 202 6.97 -1.55 4.38
CA PRO A 202 6.97 -0.32 3.60
C PRO A 202 8.16 -0.29 2.64
N ALA A 203 7.87 -0.10 1.35
CA ALA A 203 8.91 -0.10 0.32
C ALA A 203 8.59 0.90 -0.81
N ARG A 204 9.64 1.39 -1.48
CA ARG A 204 9.54 2.23 -2.68
C ARG A 204 10.59 1.87 -3.71
N GLN A 205 10.24 2.08 -4.97
CA GLN A 205 11.20 2.10 -6.07
C GLN A 205 11.86 3.47 -6.11
N VAL A 206 13.17 3.48 -6.28
CA VAL A 206 13.97 4.69 -6.50
C VAL A 206 14.67 4.57 -7.84
N TYR A 207 14.86 5.70 -8.52
CA TYR A 207 15.36 5.76 -9.88
C TYR A 207 16.35 6.90 -10.04
N THR A 208 17.38 6.68 -10.87
CA THR A 208 18.22 7.75 -11.42
C THR A 208 18.35 7.60 -12.93
N PRO A 209 18.20 8.70 -13.70
CA PRO A 209 18.34 8.66 -15.16
C PRO A 209 19.78 8.41 -15.62
N ARG A 210 20.76 8.59 -14.74
CA ARG A 210 22.18 8.34 -15.04
C ARG A 210 22.83 7.61 -13.88
N TRP A 211 23.22 6.37 -14.13
CA TRP A 211 23.95 5.57 -13.17
C TRP A 211 25.44 5.88 -13.21
N ALA A 212 26.10 6.00 -12.06
CA ALA A 212 27.50 6.41 -12.01
C ALA A 212 28.46 5.38 -12.63
N HIS A 213 28.04 4.11 -12.74
CA HIS A 213 28.87 2.99 -13.15
C HIS A 213 28.50 2.39 -14.51
N THR A 214 27.41 2.86 -15.14
CA THR A 214 26.92 2.38 -16.44
C THR A 214 26.33 3.57 -17.20
N ASP A 215 26.52 3.64 -18.52
CA ASP A 215 25.87 4.64 -19.39
C ASP A 215 24.40 4.29 -19.64
N ASP A 216 23.64 4.15 -18.56
CA ASP A 216 22.20 3.87 -18.57
C ASP A 216 21.56 4.40 -17.28
N ASN A 217 20.24 4.33 -17.19
CA ASN A 217 19.51 4.56 -15.96
C ASN A 217 19.64 3.38 -14.97
N HIS A 218 19.23 3.59 -13.73
CA HIS A 218 19.13 2.51 -12.76
C HIS A 218 17.95 2.72 -11.82
N ALA A 219 17.31 1.61 -11.43
CA ALA A 219 16.27 1.57 -10.42
C ALA A 219 16.61 0.53 -9.35
N TRP A 220 16.36 0.88 -8.09
CA TRP A 220 16.55 0.01 -6.93
C TRP A 220 15.39 0.15 -5.95
N VAL A 221 15.42 -0.66 -4.89
CA VAL A 221 14.38 -0.68 -3.85
C VAL A 221 14.94 -0.16 -2.54
N GLU A 222 14.17 0.70 -1.89
CA GLU A 222 14.36 1.05 -0.48
C GLU A 222 13.21 0.46 0.33
N ALA A 223 13.55 -0.21 1.43
CA ALA A 223 12.61 -0.79 2.37
C ALA A 223 12.83 -0.15 3.75
N TRP A 224 11.75 0.16 4.45
CA TRP A 224 11.80 0.67 5.82
C TRP A 224 12.12 -0.48 6.77
N ALA A 225 13.13 -0.32 7.63
CA ALA A 225 13.62 -1.33 8.57
C ALA A 225 13.73 -0.74 9.98
N ASP A 226 12.61 -0.68 10.69
CA ASP A 226 12.50 -0.27 12.09
C ASP A 226 12.89 1.19 12.43
N GLY A 227 13.05 2.08 11.44
CA GLY A 227 13.34 3.51 11.60
C GLY A 227 14.65 3.95 10.97
#